data_AF-A0A9D4J401-F1
#
_entry.id   AF-A0A9D4J401-F1
#
_cell.length_a   1.000
_cell.length_b   1.000
_cell.length_c   1.000
_cell.angle_alpha   90.00
_cell.angle_beta   90.00
_cell.angle_gamma   90.00
#
_symmetry.space_group_name_H-M   'P 1'
#
loop_
_entity.id
_entity.type
_entity.pdbx_description
1 polymer ?
#
loop_
_entity_poly.entity_id
_entity_poly.type
_entity_poly.pdbx_seq_one_letter_code
_entity_poly.pdbx_strand_id
1 'polypeptide(L)'
;MPPGLFEMLSVRAHREKHNLRFLSHWGSGFHARHKLEKLQVMFSYSKHNDDNGTTIRFELRDDTQDPNADQVSGAGMWSILLPILMDLEELLHSYTGVLVERLMECPSCKLLTFIGEWLTPKETQGMATRPCEECNENIDTAFLVQPREKKRVDIGYIRQRIQSARDQKS
;
A
#
# COMPACT_ATOMS: atom_id res chain seq x y z
N MET A 1 -7.60 4.53 -20.82
CA MET A 1 -8.34 4.48 -19.52
C MET A 1 -9.84 4.42 -19.77
N PRO A 2 -10.59 3.56 -19.07
CA PRO A 2 -12.04 3.54 -19.16
C PRO A 2 -12.67 4.90 -18.81
N PRO A 3 -13.69 5.37 -19.55
CA PRO A 3 -14.36 6.63 -19.24
C PRO A 3 -14.96 6.63 -17.84
N GLY A 4 -14.80 7.73 -17.10
CA GLY A 4 -15.37 7.89 -15.76
C GLY A 4 -14.59 7.21 -14.64
N LEU A 5 -13.55 6.42 -14.94
CA LEU A 5 -12.82 5.66 -13.91
C LEU A 5 -12.22 6.58 -12.84
N PHE A 6 -11.61 7.69 -13.26
CA PHE A 6 -11.01 8.66 -12.35
C PHE A 6 -12.05 9.33 -11.46
N GLU A 7 -13.16 9.76 -12.05
CA GLU A 7 -14.25 10.43 -11.35
C GLU A 7 -14.86 9.50 -10.31
N MET A 8 -15.13 8.24 -10.68
CA MET A 8 -15.66 7.24 -9.77
C MET A 8 -14.70 6.90 -8.64
N LEU A 9 -13.41 6.72 -8.95
CA LEU A 9 -12.40 6.46 -7.93
C LEU A 9 -12.27 7.65 -6.97
N SER A 10 -12.26 8.87 -7.50
CA SER A 10 -12.20 10.09 -6.70
C SER A 10 -13.39 10.18 -5.74
N VAL A 11 -14.61 9.89 -6.21
CA VAL A 11 -15.80 9.79 -5.35
C VAL A 11 -15.65 8.70 -4.29
N ARG A 12 -15.14 7.52 -4.65
CA ARG A 12 -14.90 6.43 -3.70
C ARG A 12 -13.84 6.80 -2.65
N ALA A 13 -12.78 7.50 -3.03
CA ALA A 13 -11.73 7.97 -2.14
C ALA A 13 -12.21 9.01 -1.11
N HIS A 14 -13.31 9.73 -1.40
CA HIS A 14 -13.96 10.64 -0.44
C HIS A 14 -14.80 9.92 0.63
N ARG A 15 -15.03 8.61 0.52
CA ARG A 15 -15.78 7.85 1.53
C ARG A 15 -15.04 7.88 2.86
N GLU A 16 -15.81 8.00 3.95
CA GLU A 16 -15.26 8.12 5.31
C GLU A 16 -14.34 6.96 5.70
N LYS A 17 -14.60 5.75 5.19
CA LYS A 17 -13.78 4.55 5.44
C LYS A 17 -12.29 4.73 5.15
N HIS A 18 -11.93 5.62 4.22
CA HIS A 18 -10.54 5.86 3.84
C HIS A 18 -9.83 6.90 4.71
N ASN A 19 -10.58 7.61 5.57
CA ASN A 19 -10.06 8.63 6.48
C ASN A 19 -9.14 9.66 5.79
N LEU A 20 -9.47 10.08 4.56
CA LEU A 20 -8.69 11.05 3.80
C LEU A 20 -9.21 12.47 3.99
N ARG A 21 -8.30 13.43 4.12
CA ARG A 21 -8.52 14.87 3.99
C ARG A 21 -7.86 15.35 2.70
N PHE A 22 -8.66 15.70 1.71
CA PHE A 22 -8.18 16.19 0.43
C PHE A 22 -7.54 17.58 0.58
N LEU A 23 -6.36 17.73 -0.02
CA LEU A 23 -5.56 18.96 -0.01
C LEU A 23 -5.64 19.67 -1.35
N SER A 24 -5.58 18.91 -2.45
CA SER A 24 -5.72 19.43 -3.81
C SER A 24 -6.32 18.39 -4.75
N HIS A 25 -6.93 18.88 -5.82
CA HIS A 25 -7.51 18.08 -6.89
C HIS A 25 -7.25 18.81 -8.21
N TRP A 26 -6.84 18.08 -9.24
CA TRP A 26 -6.60 18.60 -10.58
C TRP A 26 -7.11 17.63 -11.64
N GLY A 27 -7.07 18.04 -12.90
CA GLY A 27 -7.71 17.28 -13.99
C GLY A 27 -7.17 15.86 -14.22
N SER A 28 -6.06 15.48 -13.59
CA SER A 28 -5.45 14.15 -13.72
C SER A 28 -5.08 13.49 -12.40
N GLY A 29 -5.56 14.00 -11.25
CA GLY A 29 -5.18 13.45 -9.97
C GLY A 29 -5.67 14.20 -8.74
N PHE A 30 -5.35 13.65 -7.57
CA PHE A 30 -5.61 14.28 -6.27
C PHE A 30 -4.46 14.04 -5.29
N HIS A 31 -4.39 14.92 -4.29
CA HIS A 31 -3.51 14.80 -3.14
C HIS A 31 -4.34 14.90 -1.87
N ALA A 32 -4.15 13.94 -0.97
CA ALA A 32 -4.83 13.89 0.32
C ALA A 32 -3.87 13.52 1.44
N ARG A 33 -4.21 13.92 2.66
CA ARG A 33 -3.55 13.51 3.90
C ARG A 33 -4.46 12.57 4.67
N HIS A 34 -3.92 11.51 5.24
CA HIS A 34 -4.69 10.64 6.14
C HIS A 34 -4.98 11.37 7.47
N LYS A 35 -6.20 11.22 8.00
CA LYS A 35 -6.65 11.97 9.18
C LYS A 35 -6.04 11.45 10.49
N LEU A 36 -5.64 10.18 10.52
CA LEU A 36 -5.18 9.49 11.74
C LEU A 36 -3.70 9.10 11.72
N GLU A 37 -3.14 8.94 10.52
CA GLU A 37 -1.78 8.43 10.32
C GLU A 37 -0.97 9.53 9.64
N LYS A 38 0.35 9.54 9.89
CA LYS A 38 1.27 10.52 9.29
C LYS A 38 1.62 10.13 7.85
N LEU A 39 0.60 10.00 7.00
CA LEU A 39 0.75 9.61 5.60
C LEU A 39 -0.01 10.56 4.68
N GLN A 40 0.57 10.79 3.50
CA GLN A 40 -0.07 11.44 2.38
C GLN A 40 -0.27 10.43 1.25
N VAL A 41 -1.40 10.56 0.56
CA VAL A 41 -1.79 9.76 -0.59
C VAL A 41 -1.86 10.68 -1.79
N MET A 42 -1.16 10.31 -2.85
CA MET A 42 -1.24 10.97 -4.14
C MET A 42 -1.69 9.97 -5.18
N PHE A 43 -2.71 10.36 -5.94
CA PHE A 43 -3.21 9.62 -7.08
C PHE A 43 -3.00 10.48 -8.32
N SER A 44 -2.49 9.89 -9.39
CA SER A 44 -2.41 10.54 -10.69
C SER A 44 -2.58 9.55 -11.83
N TYR A 45 -2.98 10.05 -13.00
CA TYR A 45 -2.92 9.29 -14.24
C TYR A 45 -2.30 10.09 -15.38
N SER A 46 -1.63 9.39 -16.29
CA SER A 46 -1.03 9.95 -17.50
C SER A 46 -1.39 9.10 -18.70
N LYS A 47 -1.80 9.74 -19.79
CA LYS A 47 -2.03 9.07 -21.08
C LYS A 47 -0.70 8.96 -21.82
N HIS A 48 -0.47 7.81 -22.44
CA HIS A 48 0.67 7.60 -23.32
C HIS A 48 0.25 7.96 -24.75
N ASN A 49 1.14 8.62 -25.48
CA ASN A 49 0.85 9.07 -26.85
C ASN A 49 0.91 7.91 -27.86
N ASP A 50 1.63 6.85 -27.54
CA ASP A 50 2.08 5.86 -28.53
C ASP A 50 1.20 4.59 -28.58
N ASP A 51 0.40 4.30 -27.55
CA ASP A 51 -0.29 3.00 -27.40
C ASP A 51 -1.73 3.11 -26.86
N ASN A 52 -2.33 4.31 -26.82
CA ASN A 52 -3.63 4.57 -26.16
C ASN A 52 -3.68 4.11 -24.68
N GLY A 53 -2.52 3.80 -24.10
CA GLY A 53 -2.37 3.34 -22.73
C GLY A 53 -2.63 4.47 -21.74
N THR A 54 -2.86 4.10 -20.49
CA THR A 54 -2.90 5.05 -19.39
C THR A 54 -2.23 4.43 -18.19
N THR A 55 -1.22 5.10 -17.66
CA THR A 55 -0.65 4.75 -16.37
C THR A 55 -1.44 5.44 -15.28
N ILE A 56 -1.81 4.66 -14.26
CA ILE A 56 -2.37 5.14 -13.02
C ILE A 56 -1.32 4.92 -11.93
N ARG A 57 -0.98 5.97 -11.18
CA ARG A 57 0.02 5.94 -10.11
C ARG A 57 -0.65 6.23 -8.77
N PHE A 58 -0.44 5.33 -7.82
CA PHE A 58 -0.67 5.59 -6.40
C PHE A 58 0.67 5.77 -5.72
N GLU A 59 0.77 6.81 -4.92
CA GLU A 59 1.98 7.11 -4.17
C GLU A 59 1.61 7.40 -2.72
N LEU A 60 2.33 6.76 -1.80
CA LEU A 60 2.28 7.05 -0.39
C LEU A 60 3.57 7.76 0.03
N ARG A 61 3.41 8.82 0.82
CA ARG A 61 4.53 9.55 1.41
C ARG A 61 4.37 9.61 2.91
N ASP A 62 5.44 9.28 3.62
CA ASP A 62 5.57 9.58 5.05
C ASP A 62 5.52 11.10 5.25
N ASP A 63 4.64 11.56 6.14
CA ASP A 63 4.44 12.96 6.51
C ASP A 63 4.92 13.22 7.95
N THR A 64 5.80 12.36 8.46
CA THR A 64 6.44 12.53 9.75
C THR A 64 7.41 13.70 9.68
N GLN A 65 7.02 14.81 10.31
CA GLN A 65 7.81 16.05 10.33
C GLN A 65 8.90 16.06 11.42
N ASP A 66 8.76 15.19 12.44
CA ASP A 66 9.75 15.08 13.50
C ASP A 66 10.83 14.06 13.09
N PRO A 67 12.09 14.48 12.93
CA PRO A 67 13.18 13.58 12.55
C PRO A 67 13.50 12.52 13.60
N ASN A 68 13.01 12.67 14.84
CA ASN A 68 13.21 11.70 15.91
C ASN A 68 12.04 10.72 16.06
N ALA A 69 10.94 10.92 15.33
CA ALA A 69 9.81 10.02 15.37
C ALA A 69 10.00 8.85 14.41
N ASP A 70 9.49 7.68 14.80
CA ASP A 70 9.52 6.50 13.94
C ASP A 70 8.75 6.76 12.65
N GLN A 71 9.37 6.37 11.53
CA GLN A 71 8.71 6.35 10.23
C GLN A 71 7.53 5.38 10.24
N VAL A 72 6.57 5.64 9.36
CA VAL A 72 5.40 4.77 9.22
C VAL A 72 5.84 3.42 8.67
N SER A 73 5.58 2.36 9.42
CA SER A 73 5.91 1.00 9.00
C SER A 73 5.22 0.62 7.68
N GLY A 74 5.79 -0.31 6.91
CA GLY A 74 5.15 -0.83 5.69
C GLY A 74 3.74 -1.36 5.95
N ALA A 75 3.49 -2.01 7.09
CA ALA A 75 2.14 -2.45 7.48
C ALA A 75 1.15 -1.27 7.66
N GLY A 76 1.62 -0.16 8.22
CA GLY A 76 0.83 1.08 8.33
C GLY A 76 0.59 1.77 6.99
N MET A 77 1.53 1.66 6.05
CA MET A 77 1.30 2.11 4.67
C MET A 77 0.22 1.28 3.98
N TRP A 78 0.29 -0.05 4.10
CA TRP A 78 -0.68 -0.97 3.49
C TRP A 78 -2.08 -0.86 4.08
N SER A 79 -2.23 -0.53 5.37
CA SER A 79 -3.55 -0.36 5.98
C SER A 79 -4.36 0.78 5.35
N ILE A 80 -3.68 1.76 4.74
CA ILE A 80 -4.29 2.87 4.00
C ILE A 80 -4.38 2.57 2.51
N LEU A 81 -3.30 2.04 1.90
CA LEU A 81 -3.23 1.82 0.47
C LEU A 81 -4.20 0.73 0.00
N LEU A 82 -4.25 -0.40 0.71
CA LEU A 82 -4.98 -1.58 0.25
C LEU A 82 -6.49 -1.30 0.09
N PRO A 83 -7.20 -0.67 1.03
CA PRO A 83 -8.63 -0.34 0.83
C PRO A 83 -8.89 0.49 -0.42
N ILE A 84 -8.00 1.43 -0.76
CA ILE A 84 -8.14 2.28 -1.94
C ILE A 84 -7.88 1.47 -3.21
N LEU A 85 -6.84 0.61 -3.20
CA LEU A 85 -6.58 -0.31 -4.31
C LEU A 85 -7.73 -1.29 -4.52
N MET A 86 -8.37 -1.80 -3.47
CA MET A 86 -9.55 -2.66 -3.59
C MET A 86 -10.74 -1.93 -4.21
N ASP A 87 -10.96 -0.66 -3.87
CA ASP A 87 -11.98 0.16 -4.51
C ASP A 87 -11.70 0.37 -6.01
N LEU A 88 -10.43 0.51 -6.41
CA LEU A 88 -10.01 0.57 -7.81
C LEU A 88 -10.24 -0.77 -8.51
N GLU A 89 -9.83 -1.88 -7.91
CA GLU A 89 -10.02 -3.21 -8.48
C GLU A 89 -11.50 -3.46 -8.76
N GLU A 90 -12.38 -3.21 -7.79
CA GLU A 90 -13.82 -3.37 -7.99
C GLU A 90 -14.36 -2.51 -9.15
N LEU A 91 -13.86 -1.28 -9.31
CA LEU A 91 -14.20 -0.44 -10.47
C LEU A 91 -13.69 -1.06 -11.77
N LEU A 92 -12.44 -1.52 -11.82
CA LEU A 92 -11.84 -2.12 -13.01
C LEU A 92 -12.60 -3.37 -13.46
N HIS A 93 -13.06 -4.21 -12.52
CA HIS A 93 -13.85 -5.40 -12.82
C HIS A 93 -15.23 -5.09 -13.42
N SER A 94 -15.74 -3.86 -13.25
CA SER A 94 -17.00 -3.45 -13.87
C SER A 94 -16.90 -3.16 -15.36
N TYR A 95 -15.68 -3.01 -15.90
CA TYR A 95 -15.44 -2.72 -17.30
C TYR A 95 -15.07 -3.98 -18.08
N THR A 96 -15.73 -4.17 -19.23
CA THR A 96 -15.42 -5.26 -20.16
C THR A 96 -14.27 -4.89 -21.10
N GLY A 97 -13.34 -5.81 -21.33
CA GLY A 97 -12.28 -5.65 -22.33
C GLY A 97 -11.12 -4.75 -21.91
N VAL A 98 -10.97 -4.46 -20.61
CA VAL A 98 -9.85 -3.68 -20.08
C VAL A 98 -8.71 -4.61 -19.71
N LEU A 99 -7.53 -4.36 -20.28
CA LEU A 99 -6.28 -4.99 -19.85
C LEU A 99 -5.61 -4.10 -18.79
N VAL A 100 -5.20 -4.71 -17.67
CA VAL A 100 -4.55 -4.00 -16.57
C VAL A 100 -3.31 -4.76 -16.12
N GLU A 101 -2.17 -4.10 -16.24
CA GLU A 101 -0.91 -4.54 -15.65
C GLU A 101 -0.67 -3.76 -14.35
N ARG A 102 -0.13 -4.44 -13.34
CA ARG A 102 0.14 -3.87 -12.01
C ARG A 102 1.62 -3.92 -11.75
N LEU A 103 2.18 -2.75 -11.51
CA LEU A 103 3.61 -2.56 -11.34
C LEU A 103 3.87 -1.86 -10.01
N MET A 104 4.94 -2.26 -9.34
CA MET A 104 5.48 -1.60 -8.15
C MET A 104 6.87 -1.04 -8.49
N GLU A 105 7.13 0.18 -8.01
CA GLU A 105 8.41 0.87 -8.19
C GLU A 105 9.43 0.34 -7.18
N CYS A 106 10.64 0.03 -7.62
CA CYS A 106 11.73 -0.31 -6.72
C CYS A 106 12.13 0.93 -5.90
N PRO A 107 12.13 0.88 -4.56
CA PRO A 107 12.45 2.03 -3.74
C PRO A 107 13.91 2.48 -3.90
N SER A 108 14.82 1.60 -4.33
CA SER A 108 16.24 1.89 -4.53
C SER A 108 16.53 2.54 -5.89
N CYS A 109 16.14 1.92 -7.00
CA CYS A 109 16.46 2.41 -8.35
C CYS A 109 15.35 3.20 -9.04
N LYS A 110 14.15 3.28 -8.44
CA LYS A 110 12.97 4.00 -8.96
C LYS A 110 12.44 3.49 -10.30
N LEU A 111 12.83 2.29 -10.71
CA LEU A 111 12.31 1.62 -11.91
C LEU A 111 11.08 0.76 -11.54
N LEU A 112 10.16 0.59 -12.50
CA LEU A 112 8.98 -0.26 -12.37
C LEU A 112 9.36 -1.73 -12.63
N THR A 113 9.85 -2.42 -11.61
CA THR A 113 10.50 -3.73 -11.77
C THR A 113 9.67 -4.90 -11.28
N PHE A 114 8.64 -4.62 -10.48
CA PHE A 114 7.92 -5.63 -9.72
C PHE A 114 6.50 -5.77 -10.22
N ILE A 115 6.10 -6.97 -10.66
CA ILE A 115 4.83 -7.20 -11.36
C ILE A 115 3.83 -7.96 -10.49
N GLY A 116 2.68 -7.35 -10.21
CA GLY A 116 1.49 -8.01 -9.64
C GLY A 116 1.63 -8.58 -8.22
N GLU A 117 2.73 -8.32 -7.53
CA GLU A 117 3.12 -9.03 -6.29
C GLU A 117 2.13 -8.86 -5.14
N TRP A 118 1.46 -7.72 -5.07
CA TRP A 118 0.47 -7.46 -4.04
C TRP A 118 -0.86 -8.23 -4.25
N LEU A 119 -1.13 -8.72 -5.47
CA LEU A 119 -2.27 -9.58 -5.79
C LEU A 119 -1.98 -11.08 -5.64
N THR A 120 -0.72 -11.50 -5.74
CA THR A 120 -0.28 -12.89 -5.60
C THR A 120 0.58 -13.10 -4.34
N PRO A 121 0.05 -12.76 -3.14
CA PRO A 121 0.84 -12.67 -1.93
C PRO A 121 1.50 -13.98 -1.47
N LYS A 122 1.04 -15.15 -1.91
CA LYS A 122 1.47 -16.43 -1.33
C LYS A 122 2.97 -16.69 -1.50
N GLU A 123 3.55 -16.27 -2.62
CA GLU A 123 4.97 -16.48 -2.93
C GLU A 123 5.83 -15.40 -2.27
N THR A 124 5.41 -14.14 -2.37
CA THR A 124 6.19 -12.99 -1.87
C THR A 124 6.07 -12.81 -0.35
N GLN A 125 4.95 -13.17 0.30
CA GLN A 125 4.77 -13.03 1.76
C GLN A 125 5.61 -14.01 2.58
N GLY A 126 6.15 -15.06 1.97
CA GLY A 126 7.05 -16.00 2.66
C GLY A 126 8.49 -15.49 2.79
N MET A 127 8.83 -14.46 2.01
CA MET A 127 10.19 -13.95 1.91
C MET A 127 10.34 -12.66 2.74
N ALA A 128 11.49 -12.45 3.36
CA ALA A 128 11.77 -11.18 4.04
C ALA A 128 12.08 -10.09 3.00
N THR A 129 12.90 -10.42 2.00
CA THR A 129 13.31 -9.52 0.93
C THR A 129 13.16 -10.19 -0.44
N ARG A 130 13.03 -9.39 -1.49
CA ARG A 130 13.07 -9.82 -2.89
C ARG A 130 14.13 -9.02 -3.66
N PRO A 131 15.00 -9.65 -4.45
CA PRO A 131 15.95 -8.92 -5.27
C PRO A 131 15.24 -8.18 -6.41
N CYS A 132 15.65 -6.94 -6.65
CA CYS A 132 15.26 -6.16 -7.82
C CYS A 132 16.00 -6.66 -9.05
N GLU A 133 15.30 -6.98 -10.15
CA GLU A 133 15.93 -7.50 -11.37
C GLU A 133 16.80 -6.46 -12.10
N GLU A 134 16.56 -5.16 -11.88
CA GLU A 134 17.32 -4.09 -12.53
C GLU A 134 18.58 -3.67 -11.76
N CYS A 135 18.49 -3.54 -10.43
CA CYS A 135 19.61 -3.05 -9.61
C CYS A 135 20.20 -4.09 -8.66
N ASN A 136 19.66 -5.31 -8.60
CA ASN A 136 20.07 -6.40 -7.71
C ASN A 136 19.99 -6.12 -6.20
N GLU A 137 19.43 -4.98 -5.79
CA GLU A 137 19.19 -4.66 -4.38
C GLU A 137 18.09 -5.54 -3.78
N ASN A 138 18.29 -5.96 -2.52
CA ASN A 138 17.30 -6.73 -1.78
C ASN A 138 16.24 -5.80 -1.16
N ILE A 139 15.05 -5.80 -1.74
CA ILE A 139 13.94 -4.95 -1.33
C ILE A 139 13.10 -5.66 -0.27
N ASP A 140 12.82 -5.00 0.85
CA ASP A 140 11.91 -5.53 1.87
C ASP A 140 10.52 -5.74 1.25
N THR A 141 10.02 -6.98 1.36
CA THR A 141 8.72 -7.37 0.81
C THR A 141 7.56 -6.60 1.41
N ALA A 142 7.74 -5.99 2.59
CA ALA A 142 6.74 -5.10 3.19
C ALA A 142 6.43 -3.86 2.33
N PHE A 143 7.30 -3.47 1.39
CA PHE A 143 7.02 -2.42 0.40
C PHE A 143 6.34 -2.93 -0.86
N LEU A 144 6.30 -4.24 -1.06
CA LEU A 144 5.83 -4.90 -2.28
C LEU A 144 4.46 -5.55 -2.11
N VAL A 145 4.19 -6.08 -0.91
CA VAL A 145 2.96 -6.76 -0.56
C VAL A 145 2.59 -6.47 0.89
N GLN A 146 1.29 -6.51 1.21
CA GLN A 146 0.82 -6.38 2.58
C GLN A 146 1.49 -7.45 3.48
N PRO A 147 2.21 -7.04 4.54
CA PRO A 147 2.78 -7.97 5.51
C PRO A 147 1.69 -8.80 6.18
N ARG A 148 1.95 -10.08 6.44
CA ARG A 148 1.08 -10.87 7.32
C ARG A 148 1.15 -10.29 8.72
N GLU A 149 0.00 -10.01 9.32
CA GLU A 149 -0.06 -9.77 10.76
C GLU A 149 0.52 -11.01 11.46
N LYS A 150 1.69 -10.85 12.10
CA LYS A 150 2.13 -11.85 13.07
C LYS A 150 1.04 -11.89 14.13
N LYS A 151 0.32 -13.01 14.24
CA LYS A 151 -0.60 -13.26 15.36
C LYS A 151 0.12 -12.78 16.61
N ARG A 152 -0.41 -11.74 17.26
CA ARG A 152 0.15 -11.23 18.51
C ARG A 152 0.35 -12.43 19.41
N VAL A 153 1.58 -12.63 19.89
CA VAL A 153 1.88 -13.66 20.88
C VAL A 153 0.87 -13.45 22.00
N ASP A 154 0.06 -14.48 22.24
CA ASP A 154 -1.04 -14.42 23.18
C ASP A 154 -0.49 -13.97 24.54
N ILE A 155 -0.91 -12.78 25.00
CA ILE A 155 -0.50 -12.22 26.29
C ILE A 155 -0.86 -13.20 27.43
N GLY A 156 -1.80 -14.12 27.20
CA GLY A 156 -2.08 -15.25 28.07
C GLY A 156 -0.88 -16.16 28.35
N TYR A 157 -0.01 -16.41 27.36
CA TYR A 157 1.17 -17.27 27.52
C TYR A 157 2.26 -16.63 28.39
N ILE A 158 2.43 -15.31 28.29
CA ILE A 158 3.37 -14.56 29.13
C ILE A 158 2.86 -14.49 30.58
N ARG A 159 1.55 -14.29 30.79
CA ARG A 159 0.94 -14.34 32.13
C ARG A 159 1.06 -15.70 32.79
N GLN A 160 0.87 -16.80 32.05
CA GLN A 160 1.03 -18.16 32.58
C GLN A 160 2.47 -18.46 33.00
N ARG A 161 3.50 -18.03 32.24
CA ARG A 161 4.91 -18.22 32.64
C ARG A 161 5.31 -17.38 33.85
N ILE A 162 4.77 -16.16 34.00
CA ILE A 162 5.05 -15.32 35.17
C ILE A 162 4.40 -15.90 36.43
N GLN A 163 3.19 -16.45 36.33
CA GLN A 163 2.49 -17.06 37.45
C GLN A 163 3.18 -18.37 37.91
N SER A 164 3.50 -19.26 36.96
CA SER A 164 4.22 -20.51 37.26
C SER A 164 5.64 -20.30 37.79
N ALA A 165 6.31 -19.20 37.42
CA ALA A 165 7.61 -18.82 37.99
C ALA A 165 7.51 -18.20 39.41
N ARG A 166 6.34 -17.66 39.80
CA ARG A 166 6.07 -17.21 41.17
C ARG A 166 5.72 -18.37 42.09
N ASP A 167 4.94 -19.32 41.60
CA ASP A 167 4.47 -20.47 42.38
C ASP A 167 5.60 -21.50 42.66
N GLN A 168 6.72 -21.45 41.93
CA GLN A 168 7.92 -22.26 42.20
C GLN A 168 8.91 -21.64 43.20
N LYS A 169 8.63 -20.42 43.69
CA LYS A 169 9.47 -19.69 44.67
C LYS A 169 8.81 -19.56 46.05
N SER A 170 7.65 -20.17 46.27
CA SER A 170 7.03 -20.36 47.59
C SER A 170 7.18 -21.80 48.03
#